data_AF-A0A257HHH6-F1
#
_entry.id   AF-A0A257HHH6-F1
#
_cell.length_a   1.000
_cell.length_b   1.000
_cell.length_c   1.000
_cell.angle_alpha   90.00
_cell.angle_beta   90.00
_cell.angle_gamma   90.00
#
_symmetry.space_group_name_H-M   'P 1'
#
loop_
_entity.id
_entity.type
_entity.pdbx_description
1 polymer ?
#
loop_
_entity_poly.entity_id
_entity_poly.type
_entity_poly.pdbx_seq_one_letter_code
_entity_poly.pdbx_strand_id
1 'polypeptide(L)'
;MKNFWNSLRSHWTLGAIVLAGILSFWLLPNKAFKEVTQELIALFGLMMAGVLPTMVLTASVLRAGNLSVKKLIDYRDALRRQLAVWIGLFLVSLVASLLVIVGKMVEWSLVVPIPLAWAGLESSSFEVMRILNAFIVMALAIVVFRAIGVGNGIISLLRLSAELAISEAQAREDARHRAAEASIGGMLERKGYGDYVELKPH
;
A
#
# COMPACT_ATOMS: atom_id res chain seq x y z
N MET A 1 3.56 -22.36 1.69
CA MET A 1 2.25 -22.26 0.99
C MET A 1 1.76 -20.82 0.76
N LYS A 2 1.80 -19.87 1.72
CA LYS A 2 1.39 -18.46 1.50
C LYS A 2 2.13 -17.74 0.35
N ASN A 3 3.43 -17.98 0.18
CA ASN A 3 4.22 -17.33 -0.88
C ASN A 3 3.83 -17.79 -2.30
N PHE A 4 3.36 -19.04 -2.45
CA PHE A 4 2.90 -19.57 -3.74
C PHE A 4 1.60 -18.89 -4.20
N TRP A 5 0.64 -18.74 -3.29
CA TRP A 5 -0.63 -18.04 -3.59
C TRP A 5 -0.43 -16.56 -3.91
N ASN A 6 0.49 -15.88 -3.22
CA ASN A 6 0.80 -14.48 -3.50
C ASN A 6 1.51 -14.30 -4.85
N SER A 7 2.44 -15.21 -5.17
CA SER A 7 3.09 -15.25 -6.48
C SER A 7 2.07 -15.49 -7.59
N LEU A 8 1.22 -16.52 -7.44
CA LEU A 8 0.20 -16.85 -8.42
C LEU A 8 -0.73 -15.65 -8.67
N ARG A 9 -1.29 -15.05 -7.61
CA ARG A 9 -2.15 -13.86 -7.72
C ARG A 9 -1.46 -12.70 -8.46
N SER A 10 -0.17 -12.47 -8.20
CA SER A 10 0.60 -11.41 -8.89
C SER A 10 0.68 -11.67 -10.40
N HIS A 11 0.97 -12.89 -10.83
CA HIS A 11 1.04 -13.24 -12.25
C HIS A 11 -0.32 -13.12 -12.93
N TRP A 12 -1.39 -13.55 -12.28
CA TRP A 12 -2.76 -13.39 -12.79
C TRP A 12 -3.15 -11.91 -12.93
N THR A 13 -2.79 -11.05 -11.97
CA THR A 13 -3.05 -9.61 -12.08
C THR A 13 -2.29 -8.97 -13.23
N LEU A 14 -1.02 -9.33 -13.43
CA LEU A 14 -0.23 -8.83 -14.57
C LEU A 14 -0.82 -9.30 -15.90
N GLY A 15 -1.23 -10.56 -15.99
CA GLY A 15 -1.93 -11.10 -17.16
C GLY A 15 -3.22 -10.33 -17.46
N ALA A 16 -4.06 -10.08 -16.45
CA ALA A 16 -5.29 -9.31 -16.60
C ALA A 16 -5.04 -7.87 -17.05
N ILE A 17 -4.00 -7.22 -16.52
CA ILE A 17 -3.59 -5.86 -16.89
C ILE A 17 -3.15 -5.79 -18.36
N VAL A 18 -2.29 -6.72 -18.79
CA VAL A 18 -1.82 -6.79 -20.18
C VAL A 18 -2.98 -7.12 -21.12
N LEU A 19 -3.84 -8.07 -20.77
CA LEU A 19 -5.03 -8.42 -21.54
C LEU A 19 -5.99 -7.23 -21.67
N ALA A 20 -6.21 -6.46 -20.60
CA ALA A 20 -7.02 -5.25 -20.66
C ALA A 20 -6.44 -4.21 -21.64
N GLY A 21 -5.11 -4.03 -21.63
CA GLY A 21 -4.41 -3.17 -22.59
C GLY A 21 -4.60 -3.65 -24.04
N ILE A 22 -4.37 -4.95 -24.31
CA ILE A 22 -4.54 -5.53 -25.65
C ILE A 22 -5.98 -5.43 -26.13
N LEU A 23 -6.95 -5.77 -25.28
CA LEU A 23 -8.38 -5.67 -25.61
C LEU A 23 -8.77 -4.23 -25.91
N SER A 24 -8.27 -3.27 -25.13
CA SER A 24 -8.56 -1.86 -25.35
C SER A 24 -7.97 -1.33 -26.66
N PHE A 25 -6.81 -1.83 -27.08
CA PHE A 25 -6.19 -1.47 -28.38
C PHE A 25 -7.08 -1.88 -29.57
N TRP A 26 -7.77 -3.02 -29.46
CA TRP A 26 -8.64 -3.54 -30.51
C TRP A 26 -10.07 -3.01 -30.46
N LEU A 27 -10.61 -2.80 -29.25
CA LEU A 27 -12.04 -2.49 -29.06
C LEU A 27 -12.33 -0.99 -28.95
N LEU A 28 -11.40 -0.17 -28.44
CA LEU A 28 -11.69 1.24 -28.22
C LEU A 28 -11.47 2.09 -29.49
N PRO A 29 -12.38 3.03 -29.78
CA PRO A 29 -12.15 4.02 -30.81
C PRO A 29 -11.03 4.97 -30.39
N ASN A 30 -10.33 5.57 -31.36
CA ASN A 30 -9.18 6.45 -31.12
C ASN A 30 -9.49 7.62 -30.17
N LYS A 31 -10.74 8.10 -30.20
CA LYS A 31 -11.21 9.26 -29.42
C LYS A 31 -11.96 8.86 -28.14
N ALA A 32 -11.88 7.61 -27.69
CA ALA A 32 -12.68 7.12 -26.55
C ALA A 32 -12.51 7.95 -25.27
N PHE A 33 -11.30 8.48 -25.03
CA PHE A 33 -10.99 9.27 -23.84
C PHE A 33 -11.10 10.78 -24.05
N LYS A 34 -11.45 11.26 -25.25
CA LYS A 34 -11.47 12.70 -25.57
C LYS A 34 -12.44 13.46 -24.67
N GLU A 35 -13.63 12.91 -24.45
CA GLU A 35 -14.67 13.55 -23.66
C GLU A 35 -14.42 13.44 -22.15
N VAL A 36 -13.83 12.33 -21.69
CA VAL A 36 -13.58 12.05 -20.27
C VAL A 36 -12.17 12.44 -19.79
N THR A 37 -11.43 13.19 -20.60
CA THR A 37 -10.03 13.54 -20.33
C THR A 37 -9.89 14.32 -19.01
N GLN A 38 -10.80 15.27 -18.73
CA GLN A 38 -10.72 16.11 -17.53
C GLN A 38 -11.01 15.31 -16.27
N GLU A 39 -11.98 14.40 -16.34
CA GLU A 39 -12.41 13.50 -15.28
C GLU A 39 -11.30 12.52 -14.93
N LEU A 40 -10.60 11.97 -15.94
CA LEU A 40 -9.45 11.11 -15.71
C LEU A 40 -8.30 11.84 -15.02
N ILE A 41 -7.97 13.07 -15.46
CA ILE A 41 -6.94 13.88 -14.82
C ILE A 41 -7.34 14.19 -13.37
N ALA A 42 -8.60 14.57 -13.13
CA ALA A 42 -9.13 14.83 -11.79
C ALA A 42 -9.07 13.58 -10.90
N LEU A 43 -9.43 12.41 -11.42
CA LEU A 43 -9.35 11.13 -10.72
C LEU A 43 -7.91 10.81 -10.30
N PHE A 44 -6.95 10.89 -11.23
CA PHE A 44 -5.54 10.65 -10.91
C PHE A 44 -4.99 11.69 -9.91
N GLY A 45 -5.38 12.96 -10.07
CA GLY A 45 -5.06 14.04 -9.13
C GLY A 45 -5.56 13.75 -7.71
N LEU A 46 -6.83 13.37 -7.58
CA LEU A 46 -7.45 12.99 -6.31
C LEU A 46 -6.72 11.80 -5.67
N MET A 47 -6.38 10.78 -6.47
CA MET A 47 -5.61 9.64 -5.99
C MET A 47 -4.23 10.05 -5.47
N MET A 48 -3.49 10.87 -6.21
CA MET A 48 -2.19 11.36 -5.77
C MET A 48 -2.30 12.18 -4.47
N ALA A 49 -3.34 13.01 -4.36
CA ALA A 49 -3.63 13.80 -3.17
C ALA A 49 -3.89 12.93 -1.93
N GLY A 50 -4.56 11.78 -2.08
CA GLY A 50 -4.75 10.83 -0.97
C GLY A 50 -3.53 9.97 -0.64
N VAL A 51 -2.71 9.64 -1.65
CA VAL A 51 -1.52 8.78 -1.45
C VAL A 51 -0.42 9.48 -0.67
N LEU A 52 -0.18 10.77 -0.93
CA LEU A 52 0.91 11.52 -0.29
C LEU A 52 0.79 11.58 1.25
N PRO A 53 -0.34 12.01 1.86
CA PRO A 53 -0.51 11.98 3.30
C PRO A 53 -0.34 10.58 3.88
N THR A 54 -0.88 9.57 3.19
CA THR A 54 -0.78 8.18 3.64
C THR A 54 0.66 7.66 3.65
N MET A 55 1.47 8.07 2.66
CA MET A 55 2.89 7.76 2.60
C MET A 55 3.66 8.41 3.78
N VAL A 56 3.37 9.68 4.08
CA VAL A 56 3.96 10.40 5.22
C VAL A 56 3.58 9.74 6.55
N LEU A 57 2.31 9.38 6.74
CA LEU A 57 1.84 8.65 7.91
C LEU A 57 2.53 7.30 8.05
N THR A 58 2.67 6.54 6.96
CA THR A 58 3.37 5.25 6.97
C THR A 58 4.84 5.43 7.40
N ALA A 59 5.51 6.49 6.96
CA ALA A 59 6.89 6.78 7.35
C ALA A 59 7.02 7.22 8.82
N SER A 60 6.04 7.96 9.36
CA SER A 60 6.09 8.49 10.74
C SER A 60 5.59 7.51 11.80
N VAL A 61 4.92 6.42 11.40
CA VAL A 61 4.39 5.38 12.28
C VAL A 61 5.47 4.54 12.99
N LEU A 62 6.74 4.64 12.58
CA LEU A 62 7.85 4.00 13.29
C LEU A 62 8.12 4.71 14.63
N ARG A 63 7.42 4.31 15.69
CA ARG A 63 7.68 4.79 17.05
C ARG A 63 8.80 3.97 17.70
N ALA A 64 9.79 4.66 18.27
CA ALA A 64 10.79 4.05 19.14
C ALA A 64 10.12 3.62 20.46
N GLY A 65 9.58 2.40 20.48
CA GLY A 65 9.05 1.76 21.67
C GLY A 65 10.04 0.77 22.27
N ASN A 66 9.67 0.16 23.40
CA ASN A 66 10.45 -0.87 24.10
C ASN A 66 10.37 -2.24 23.38
N LEU A 67 10.50 -2.23 22.05
CA LEU A 67 10.40 -3.42 21.21
C LEU A 67 11.76 -4.11 21.12
N SER A 68 11.76 -5.44 21.15
CA SER A 68 12.95 -6.23 20.82
C SER A 68 13.48 -5.85 19.42
N VAL A 69 14.80 -5.81 19.25
CA VAL A 69 15.47 -5.48 17.98
C VAL A 69 14.91 -6.29 16.80
N LYS A 70 14.61 -7.58 17.01
CA LYS A 70 14.01 -8.45 15.98
C LYS A 70 12.66 -7.91 15.47
N LYS A 71 11.74 -7.58 16.38
CA LYS A 71 10.43 -7.00 16.02
C LYS A 71 10.57 -5.66 15.30
N LEU A 72 11.55 -4.85 15.67
CA LEU A 72 11.82 -3.56 15.02
C LEU A 72 12.24 -3.76 13.55
N ILE A 73 13.08 -4.76 13.27
CA ILE A 73 13.50 -5.10 11.90
C ILE A 73 12.30 -5.59 11.07
N ASP A 74 11.50 -6.51 11.61
CA ASP A 74 10.30 -7.02 10.92
C ASP A 74 9.31 -5.89 10.61
N TYR A 75 9.15 -4.94 11.54
CA TYR A 75 8.29 -3.76 11.38
C TYR A 75 8.81 -2.81 10.31
N ARG A 76 10.11 -2.50 10.32
CA ARG A 76 10.77 -1.69 9.29
C ARG A 76 10.57 -2.30 7.90
N ASP A 77 10.74 -3.60 7.76
CA ASP A 77 10.64 -4.28 6.46
C ASP A 77 9.17 -4.36 5.99
N ALA A 78 8.20 -4.44 6.90
CA ALA A 78 6.78 -4.31 6.56
C ALA A 78 6.43 -2.89 6.07
N LEU A 79 6.87 -1.85 6.79
CA LEU A 79 6.67 -0.45 6.41
C LEU A 79 7.33 -0.11 5.08
N ARG A 80 8.57 -0.58 4.85
CA ARG A 80 9.27 -0.38 3.57
C ARG A 80 8.51 -0.97 2.39
N ARG A 81 7.93 -2.16 2.56
CA ARG A 81 7.08 -2.79 1.53
C ARG A 81 5.83 -1.98 1.23
N GLN A 82 5.21 -1.38 2.24
CA GLN A 82 4.04 -0.51 2.05
C GLN A 82 4.40 0.82 1.40
N LEU A 83 5.51 1.43 1.82
CA LEU A 83 6.01 2.65 1.20
C LEU A 83 6.28 2.43 -0.30
N ALA A 84 6.85 1.30 -0.68
CA ALA A 84 7.06 0.96 -2.08
C ALA A 84 5.73 0.81 -2.87
N VAL A 85 4.67 0.31 -2.23
CA VAL A 85 3.33 0.25 -2.84
C VAL A 85 2.76 1.66 -3.05
N TRP A 86 2.90 2.55 -2.06
CA TRP A 86 2.47 3.94 -2.17
C TRP A 86 3.20 4.69 -3.27
N ILE A 87 4.53 4.56 -3.32
CA ILE A 87 5.37 5.15 -4.37
C ILE A 87 4.96 4.60 -5.75
N GLY A 88 4.76 3.30 -5.88
CA GLY A 88 4.32 2.69 -7.13
C GLY A 88 2.97 3.21 -7.60
N LEU A 89 2.00 3.33 -6.69
CA LEU A 89 0.69 3.92 -7.00
C LEU A 89 0.80 5.39 -7.43
N PHE A 90 1.60 6.17 -6.72
CA PHE A 90 1.84 7.57 -7.07
C PHE A 90 2.45 7.71 -8.46
N LEU A 91 3.51 6.96 -8.76
CA LEU A 91 4.19 7.01 -10.06
C LEU A 91 3.28 6.55 -11.20
N VAL A 92 2.50 5.48 -11.01
CA VAL A 92 1.57 5.01 -12.06
C VAL A 92 0.48 6.04 -12.32
N SER A 93 -0.11 6.64 -11.28
CA SER A 93 -1.10 7.71 -11.44
C SER A 93 -0.51 8.95 -12.10
N LEU A 94 0.73 9.32 -11.75
CA LEU A 94 1.44 10.44 -12.38
C LEU A 94 1.65 10.18 -13.86
N VAL A 95 2.22 9.02 -14.22
CA VAL A 95 2.44 8.65 -15.63
C VAL A 95 1.11 8.57 -16.39
N ALA A 96 0.07 7.98 -15.81
CA ALA A 96 -1.25 7.92 -16.43
C ALA A 96 -1.81 9.32 -16.71
N SER A 97 -1.70 10.23 -15.75
CA SER A 97 -2.15 11.62 -15.91
C SER A 97 -1.36 12.34 -17.01
N LEU A 98 -0.05 12.14 -17.10
CA LEU A 98 0.80 12.70 -18.15
C LEU A 98 0.39 12.15 -19.52
N LEU A 99 0.12 10.85 -19.65
CA LEU A 99 -0.34 10.25 -20.91
C LEU A 99 -1.68 10.84 -21.36
N VAL A 100 -2.62 11.04 -20.44
CA VAL A 100 -3.91 11.67 -20.75
C VAL A 100 -3.73 13.12 -21.17
N ILE A 101 -2.84 13.88 -20.50
CA ILE A 101 -2.51 15.26 -20.88
C ILE A 101 -1.88 15.31 -22.28
N VAL A 102 -0.92 14.42 -22.58
CA VAL A 102 -0.31 14.32 -23.91
C VAL A 102 -1.37 13.99 -24.97
N GLY A 103 -2.27 13.03 -24.69
CA GLY A 103 -3.40 12.71 -25.57
C GLY A 103 -4.29 13.92 -25.86
N LYS A 104 -4.56 14.73 -24.84
CA LYS A 104 -5.28 16.00 -24.99
C LYS A 104 -4.54 17.00 -25.87
N MET A 105 -3.23 17.16 -25.68
CA MET A 105 -2.40 18.12 -26.42
C MET A 105 -2.34 17.81 -27.92
N VAL A 106 -2.48 16.53 -28.30
CA VAL A 106 -2.51 16.08 -29.71
C VAL A 106 -3.94 15.83 -30.22
N GLU A 107 -4.94 16.37 -29.51
CA GLU A 107 -6.38 16.28 -29.83
C GLU A 107 -6.92 14.88 -30.11
N TRP A 108 -6.24 13.84 -29.60
CA TRP A 108 -6.54 12.44 -29.87
C TRP A 108 -6.58 12.09 -31.37
N SER A 109 -5.79 12.77 -32.20
CA SER A 109 -5.83 12.65 -33.67
C SER A 109 -4.46 12.44 -34.33
N LEU A 110 -3.42 12.09 -33.58
CA LEU A 110 -2.08 11.87 -34.16
C LEU A 110 -2.05 10.62 -35.04
N VAL A 111 -1.94 10.86 -36.35
CA VAL A 111 -1.71 9.83 -37.37
C VAL A 111 -0.28 9.96 -37.86
N VAL A 112 0.52 8.91 -37.70
CA VAL A 112 1.88 8.88 -38.24
C VAL A 112 1.83 8.18 -39.59
N PRO A 113 2.12 8.88 -40.71
CA PRO A 113 2.23 8.23 -42.00
C PRO A 113 3.51 7.37 -41.99
N ILE A 114 3.37 6.06 -42.18
CA ILE A 114 4.53 5.20 -42.42
C ILE A 114 4.77 5.21 -43.93
N PRO A 115 5.86 5.80 -44.42
CA PRO A 115 6.18 5.72 -45.84
C PRO A 115 6.60 4.27 -46.15
N LEU A 116 5.65 3.43 -46.58
CA LEU A 116 5.90 2.06 -47.06
C LEU A 116 6.24 2.00 -48.57
N ALA A 117 6.57 3.15 -49.18
CA ALA A 117 6.84 3.27 -50.61
C ALA A 117 7.99 2.37 -51.13
N TRP A 118 9.03 2.15 -50.32
CA TRP A 118 10.11 1.17 -50.57
C TRP A 118 9.69 -0.31 -50.69
N ALA A 119 8.48 -0.70 -50.27
CA ALA A 119 8.02 -2.09 -50.28
C ALA A 119 6.83 -2.35 -51.22
N GLY A 120 6.37 -1.37 -52.00
CA GLY A 120 5.26 -1.52 -52.95
C GLY A 120 3.88 -1.80 -52.30
N LEU A 121 3.77 -1.64 -50.98
CA LEU A 121 2.53 -1.80 -50.21
C LEU A 121 1.82 -0.45 -50.04
N GLU A 122 0.48 -0.46 -50.08
CA GLU A 122 -0.34 0.73 -49.84
C GLU A 122 0.05 1.43 -48.52
N SER A 123 -0.06 2.76 -48.50
CA SER A 123 0.29 3.57 -47.33
C SER A 123 -0.59 3.21 -46.13
N SER A 124 -0.09 2.35 -45.23
CA SER A 124 -0.73 2.10 -43.95
C SER A 124 -0.45 3.27 -43.02
N SER A 125 -1.50 3.94 -42.56
CA SER A 125 -1.40 4.90 -41.46
C SER A 125 -1.34 4.14 -40.14
N PHE A 126 -0.46 4.56 -39.22
CA PHE A 126 -0.38 3.99 -37.89
C PHE A 126 -0.98 4.94 -36.87
N GLU A 127 -2.06 4.50 -36.23
CA GLU A 127 -2.81 5.30 -35.26
C GLU A 127 -2.17 5.17 -33.88
N VAL A 128 -1.20 6.05 -33.59
CA VAL A 128 -0.47 6.10 -32.30
C VAL A 128 -1.43 6.23 -31.11
N MET A 129 -2.62 6.80 -31.32
CA MET A 129 -3.66 6.95 -30.31
C MET A 129 -4.16 5.63 -29.72
N ARG A 130 -4.18 4.53 -30.49
CA ARG A 130 -4.58 3.23 -29.97
C ARG A 130 -3.60 2.70 -28.93
N ILE A 131 -2.30 2.90 -29.18
CA ILE A 131 -1.25 2.57 -28.22
C ILE A 131 -1.44 3.40 -26.95
N LEU A 132 -1.66 4.70 -27.10
CA LEU A 132 -1.86 5.59 -25.96
C LEU A 132 -3.06 5.16 -25.10
N ASN A 133 -4.19 4.86 -25.74
CA ASN A 133 -5.39 4.34 -25.08
C ASN A 133 -5.10 3.03 -24.32
N ALA A 134 -4.32 2.12 -24.92
CA ALA A 134 -3.91 0.88 -24.28
C ALA A 134 -3.07 1.12 -23.02
N PHE A 135 -2.12 2.06 -23.06
CA PHE A 135 -1.35 2.42 -21.87
C PHE A 135 -2.20 3.06 -20.79
N ILE A 136 -3.17 3.91 -21.14
CA ILE A 136 -4.09 4.54 -20.18
C ILE A 136 -4.94 3.47 -19.49
N VAL A 137 -5.53 2.54 -20.25
CA VAL A 137 -6.34 1.44 -19.67
C VAL A 137 -5.47 0.52 -18.82
N MET A 138 -4.26 0.21 -19.26
CA MET A 138 -3.32 -0.59 -18.48
C MET A 138 -2.97 0.09 -17.15
N ALA A 139 -2.71 1.40 -17.18
CA ALA A 139 -2.44 2.18 -15.98
C ALA A 139 -3.66 2.24 -15.04
N LEU A 140 -4.86 2.43 -15.58
CA LEU A 140 -6.10 2.39 -14.81
C LEU A 140 -6.31 1.02 -14.15
N ALA A 141 -6.08 -0.07 -14.88
CA ALA A 141 -6.16 -1.42 -14.34
C ALA A 141 -5.14 -1.64 -13.22
N ILE A 142 -3.88 -1.21 -13.42
CA ILE A 142 -2.84 -1.27 -12.38
C ILE A 142 -3.33 -0.53 -11.12
N VAL A 143 -3.85 0.69 -11.28
CA VAL A 143 -4.36 1.51 -10.20
C VAL A 143 -5.47 0.79 -9.43
N VAL A 144 -6.47 0.23 -10.12
CA VAL A 144 -7.58 -0.50 -9.50
C VAL A 144 -7.09 -1.74 -8.74
N PHE A 145 -6.25 -2.58 -9.36
CA PHE A 145 -5.71 -3.77 -8.70
C PHE A 145 -4.83 -3.42 -7.50
N ARG A 146 -4.03 -2.36 -7.60
CA ARG A 146 -3.18 -1.89 -6.51
C ARG A 146 -3.98 -1.26 -5.38
N ALA A 147 -5.08 -0.57 -5.66
CA ALA A 147 -5.99 -0.05 -4.63
C ALA A 147 -6.57 -1.18 -3.75
N ILE A 148 -6.93 -2.31 -4.36
CA ILE A 148 -7.35 -3.51 -3.62
C ILE A 148 -6.19 -4.06 -2.76
N GLY A 149 -4.97 -4.07 -3.31
CA GLY A 149 -3.77 -4.45 -2.58
C GLY A 149 -3.48 -3.57 -1.36
N VAL A 150 -3.68 -2.25 -1.51
CA VAL A 150 -3.54 -1.26 -0.45
C VAL A 150 -4.51 -1.53 0.70
N GLY A 151 -5.79 -1.82 0.42
CA GLY A 151 -6.76 -2.15 1.46
C GLY A 151 -6.30 -3.33 2.33
N ASN A 152 -5.75 -4.38 1.70
CA ASN A 152 -5.16 -5.51 2.43
C ASN A 152 -3.91 -5.10 3.23
N GLY A 153 -3.09 -4.19 2.69
CA GLY A 153 -1.94 -3.62 3.37
C GLY A 153 -2.31 -2.86 4.65
N ILE A 154 -3.36 -2.03 4.60
CA ILE A 154 -3.88 -1.28 5.75
C ILE A 154 -4.41 -2.24 6.83
N ILE A 155 -5.16 -3.28 6.45
CA ILE A 155 -5.63 -4.30 7.40
C ILE A 155 -4.44 -5.01 8.06
N SER A 156 -3.39 -5.31 7.29
CA SER A 156 -2.16 -5.90 7.83
C SER A 156 -1.45 -4.98 8.81
N LEU A 157 -1.41 -3.66 8.54
CA LEU A 157 -0.89 -2.68 9.50
C LEU A 157 -1.71 -2.63 10.77
N LEU A 158 -3.04 -2.57 10.64
CA LEU A 158 -3.92 -2.49 11.78
C LEU A 158 -3.74 -3.69 12.72
N ARG A 159 -3.63 -4.90 12.15
CA ARG A 159 -3.34 -6.12 12.91
C ARG A 159 -1.98 -6.04 13.61
N LEU A 160 -0.95 -5.61 12.89
CA LEU A 160 0.39 -5.48 13.45
C LEU A 160 0.45 -4.43 14.57
N SER A 161 -0.18 -3.28 14.38
CA SER A 161 -0.31 -2.24 15.40
C SER A 161 -1.08 -2.74 16.63
N ALA A 162 -2.14 -3.53 16.44
CA ALA A 162 -2.87 -4.16 17.54
C ALA A 162 -2.01 -5.18 18.30
N GLU A 163 -1.28 -6.05 17.60
CA GLU A 163 -0.34 -7.00 18.21
C GLU A 163 0.76 -6.29 19.02
N LEU A 164 1.30 -5.18 18.49
CA LEU A 164 2.28 -4.37 19.20
C LEU A 164 1.69 -3.75 20.47
N ALA A 165 0.50 -3.16 20.39
CA ALA A 165 -0.19 -2.57 21.53
C ALA A 165 -0.51 -3.61 22.62
N ILE A 166 -0.95 -4.81 22.23
CA ILE A 166 -1.18 -5.93 23.16
C ILE A 166 0.13 -6.33 23.84
N SER A 167 1.21 -6.48 23.07
CA SER A 167 2.50 -6.87 23.64
C SER A 167 3.10 -5.80 24.58
N GLU A 168 2.85 -4.52 24.30
CA GLU A 168 3.27 -3.43 25.17
C GLU A 168 2.44 -3.39 26.45
N ALA A 169 1.12 -3.62 26.37
CA ALA A 169 0.26 -3.73 27.54
C ALA A 169 0.68 -4.88 28.46
N GLN A 170 0.95 -6.06 27.89
CA GLN A 170 1.44 -7.23 28.63
C GLN A 170 2.79 -6.95 29.31
N ALA A 171 3.74 -6.37 28.59
CA ALA A 171 5.05 -6.03 29.17
C ALA A 171 4.93 -5.02 30.34
N ARG A 172 3.98 -4.07 30.25
CA ARG A 172 3.70 -3.13 31.34
C ARG A 172 3.03 -3.80 32.54
N GLU A 173 2.15 -4.76 32.29
CA GLU A 173 1.49 -5.55 33.34
C GLU A 173 2.49 -6.45 34.08
N ASP A 174 3.35 -7.17 33.36
CA ASP A 174 4.44 -7.98 33.94
C ASP A 174 5.39 -7.14 34.80
N ALA A 175 5.72 -5.93 34.35
CA ALA A 175 6.56 -5.00 35.10
C ALA A 175 5.89 -4.55 36.41
N ARG A 176 4.56 -4.36 36.41
CA ARG A 176 3.79 -4.04 37.61
C ARG A 176 3.72 -5.23 38.57
N HIS A 177 3.52 -6.44 38.06
CA HIS A 177 3.53 -7.66 38.89
C HIS A 177 4.88 -7.87 39.57
N ARG A 178 5.99 -7.75 38.84
CA ARG A 178 7.34 -7.85 39.44
C ARG A 178 7.60 -6.77 40.48
N ALA A 179 7.13 -5.54 40.24
CA ALA A 179 7.25 -4.46 41.23
C ALA A 179 6.42 -4.73 42.49
N ALA A 180 5.21 -5.30 42.34
CA ALA A 180 4.37 -5.71 43.45
C ALA A 180 4.99 -6.86 44.25
N GLU A 181 5.50 -7.90 43.58
CA GLU A 181 6.22 -9.01 44.22
C GLU A 181 7.47 -8.52 44.98
N ALA A 182 8.26 -7.63 44.39
CA ALA A 182 9.40 -7.02 45.05
C ALA A 182 8.99 -6.20 46.29
N SER A 183 7.83 -5.53 46.26
CA SER A 183 7.31 -4.79 47.41
C SER A 183 6.82 -5.71 48.54
N ILE A 184 6.27 -6.89 48.21
CA ILE A 184 5.86 -7.91 49.19
C ILE A 184 7.10 -8.58 49.79
N GLY A 185 8.09 -8.96 48.97
CA GLY A 185 9.35 -9.54 49.45
C GLY A 185 10.20 -8.57 50.28
N GLY A 186 9.99 -7.26 50.09
CA GLY A 186 10.61 -6.19 50.88
C GLY A 186 9.87 -5.82 52.17
N MET A 187 8.66 -6.36 52.42
CA MET A 187 8.02 -6.24 53.73
C MET A 187 8.79 -7.13 54.71
N LEU A 188 9.75 -6.54 55.40
CA LEU A 188 10.38 -7.12 56.58
C LEU A 188 9.27 -7.66 57.50
N GLU A 189 9.39 -8.93 57.87
CA GLU A 189 8.55 -9.59 58.86
C GLU A 189 8.41 -8.65 60.06
N ARG A 190 7.21 -8.11 60.25
CA ARG A 190 6.97 -7.07 61.25
C ARG A 190 7.19 -7.74 62.62
N LYS A 191 8.25 -7.34 63.34
CA LYS A 191 8.54 -7.83 64.70
C LYS A 191 7.25 -7.83 65.54
N GLY A 192 6.82 -9.01 66.00
CA GLY A 192 5.61 -9.20 66.81
C GLY A 192 4.36 -9.69 66.06
N TYR A 193 4.42 -9.91 64.73
CA TYR A 193 3.31 -10.54 64.01
C TYR A 193 3.34 -12.06 64.25
N GLY A 194 2.35 -12.57 64.99
CA GLY A 194 2.31 -13.97 65.45
C GLY A 194 2.73 -14.19 66.91
N ASP A 195 3.13 -13.14 67.63
CA ASP A 195 3.32 -13.23 69.08
C ASP A 195 1.96 -13.36 69.77
N TYR A 196 1.79 -14.45 70.52
CA TYR A 196 0.61 -14.68 71.35
C TYR A 196 0.65 -13.73 72.55
N VAL A 197 -0.29 -12.80 72.61
CA VAL A 197 -0.48 -11.96 73.80
C VAL A 197 -1.32 -12.75 74.80
N GLU A 198 -0.70 -13.23 75.87
CA GLU A 198 -1.44 -13.82 76.99
C GLU A 198 -2.32 -12.74 77.63
N LEU A 199 -3.63 -12.90 77.48
CA LEU A 199 -4.61 -12.07 78.17
C LEU A 199 -4.70 -12.56 79.61
N LYS A 200 -4.33 -11.70 80.55
CA LYS A 200 -4.45 -11.97 81.99
C LYS A 200 -5.93 -12.27 82.32
N PRO A 201 -6.25 -13.44 82.90
CA PRO A 201 -7.60 -13.71 83.35
C PRO A 201 -7.92 -12.80 84.54
N HIS A 202 -9.04 -12.08 84.43
CA HIS A 202 -9.65 -11.32 85.52
C HIS A 202 -10.47 -12.23 86.42
#